data_AF-A0A8R7RD55-F1
#
_entry.id   AF-A0A8R7RD55-F1
#
_cell.length_a   1.000
_cell.length_b   1.000
_cell.length_c   1.000
_cell.angle_alpha   90.00
_cell.angle_beta   90.00
_cell.angle_gamma   90.00
#
_symmetry.space_group_name_H-M   'P 1'
#
loop_
_entity.id
_entity.type
_entity.pdbx_description
1 polymer ?
#
loop_
_entity_poly.entity_id
_entity_poly.type
_entity_poly.pdbx_seq_one_letter_code
_entity_poly.pdbx_strand_id
1 'polypeptide(L)'
;MEAKYSPGKGKQSKASQYHMVATRLSKYCAYLVAFHPELLPDNQEKSERVFEAAKEELKATLKCAPYYLLRWRSRVNEVMAAPNREATAAWKDGKVVHNGTKLGNMLREEPTRDGDSQREQTWKLLADLWTELLVYIARSSDEERVMGHESVLVQGGEFITVLWALTTHTGITRPEK
;
A
#
# COMPACT_ATOMS: atom_id res chain seq x y z
N MET A 1 12.08 -21.63 43.05
CA MET A 1 10.83 -21.76 42.27
C MET A 1 11.15 -21.43 40.83
N GLU A 2 11.49 -22.43 40.02
CA GLU A 2 11.72 -22.22 38.59
C GLU A 2 10.36 -22.23 37.88
N ALA A 3 9.95 -21.06 37.39
CA ALA A 3 8.80 -20.95 36.52
C ALA A 3 9.16 -21.59 35.18
N LYS A 4 8.66 -22.80 34.93
CA LYS A 4 8.64 -23.41 33.60
C LYS A 4 7.81 -22.52 32.67
N TYR A 5 8.48 -21.67 31.89
CA TYR A 5 7.86 -20.96 30.79
C TYR A 5 7.79 -21.91 29.58
N SER A 6 6.60 -22.45 29.32
CA SER A 6 6.33 -23.18 28.08
C SER A 6 6.01 -22.18 26.96
N PRO A 7 6.79 -22.10 25.86
CA PRO A 7 6.39 -21.31 24.71
C PRO A 7 5.46 -22.16 23.85
N GLY A 8 4.20 -22.25 24.24
CA GLY A 8 3.11 -22.63 23.35
C GLY A 8 2.73 -21.46 22.45
N LYS A 9 3.62 -21.00 21.57
CA LYS A 9 3.23 -20.11 20.46
C LYS A 9 3.24 -20.94 19.19
N GLY A 10 2.04 -21.30 18.71
CA GLY A 10 1.86 -21.87 17.38
C GLY A 10 2.62 -21.03 16.37
N LYS A 11 3.52 -21.65 15.61
CA LYS A 11 4.27 -20.97 14.55
C LYS A 11 3.28 -20.33 13.59
N GLN A 12 3.21 -19.01 13.60
CA GLN A 12 2.43 -18.26 12.65
C GLN A 12 2.98 -18.57 11.24
N SER A 13 2.15 -19.07 10.33
CA SER A 13 2.55 -19.41 8.96
C SER A 13 3.23 -18.20 8.30
N LYS A 14 4.26 -18.44 7.48
CA LYS A 14 4.98 -17.39 6.72
C LYS A 14 4.02 -16.54 5.89
N ALA A 15 3.02 -17.17 5.25
CA ALA A 15 1.97 -16.47 4.52
C ALA A 15 1.22 -15.46 5.40
N SER A 16 0.96 -15.79 6.67
CA SER A 16 0.30 -14.88 7.62
C SER A 16 1.20 -13.69 7.99
N GLN A 17 2.50 -13.91 8.10
CA GLN A 17 3.47 -12.83 8.38
C GLN A 17 3.57 -11.88 7.19
N TYR A 18 3.77 -12.40 5.97
CA TYR A 18 3.82 -11.57 4.77
C TYR A 18 2.51 -10.80 4.54
N HIS A 19 1.36 -11.45 4.71
CA HIS A 19 0.06 -10.79 4.65
C HIS A 19 -0.03 -9.60 5.61
N MET A 20 0.45 -9.78 6.85
CA MET A 20 0.44 -8.72 7.85
C MET A 20 1.32 -7.55 7.45
N VAL A 21 2.54 -7.81 6.95
CA VAL A 21 3.46 -6.76 6.47
C VAL A 21 2.84 -6.01 5.30
N ALA A 22 2.42 -6.72 4.25
CA ALA A 22 1.81 -6.13 3.06
C ALA A 22 0.59 -5.26 3.42
N THR A 23 -0.29 -5.76 4.29
CA THR A 23 -1.50 -5.02 4.71
C THR A 23 -1.17 -3.79 5.55
N ARG A 24 -0.18 -3.86 6.45
CA ARG A 24 0.20 -2.71 7.28
C ARG A 24 0.87 -1.63 6.45
N LEU A 25 1.83 -2.00 5.61
CA LEU A 25 2.57 -1.05 4.79
C LEU A 25 1.68 -0.42 3.72
N SER A 26 0.84 -1.20 3.03
CA SER A 26 -0.14 -0.63 2.07
C SER A 26 -1.08 0.39 2.71
N LYS A 27 -1.59 0.12 3.92
CA LYS A 27 -2.42 1.08 4.65
C LYS A 27 -1.66 2.34 5.03
N TYR A 28 -0.40 2.18 5.46
CA TYR A 28 0.44 3.33 5.76
C TYR A 28 0.74 4.16 4.51
N CYS A 29 1.05 3.54 3.37
CA CYS A 29 1.19 4.26 2.11
C CYS A 29 -0.09 4.99 1.70
N ALA A 30 -1.27 4.36 1.87
CA ALA A 30 -2.55 5.02 1.61
C ALA A 30 -2.81 6.20 2.57
N TYR A 31 -2.38 6.08 3.83
CA TYR A 31 -2.40 7.17 4.80
C TYR A 31 -1.52 8.34 4.34
N LEU A 32 -0.28 8.07 3.90
CA LEU A 32 0.61 9.11 3.39
C LEU A 32 -0.02 9.84 2.19
N VAL A 33 -0.61 9.11 1.23
CA VAL A 33 -1.30 9.72 0.08
C VAL A 33 -2.44 10.64 0.50
N ALA A 34 -3.18 10.29 1.56
CA ALA A 34 -4.36 11.05 1.97
C ALA A 34 -4.06 12.20 2.94
N PHE A 35 -3.00 12.08 3.76
CA PHE A 35 -2.76 12.99 4.88
C PHE A 35 -1.38 13.65 4.87
N HIS A 36 -0.40 13.06 4.19
CA HIS A 36 0.95 13.60 4.08
C HIS A 36 1.48 13.55 2.63
N PRO A 37 0.74 14.09 1.63
CA PRO A 37 1.16 14.07 0.24
C PRO A 37 2.49 14.81 0.00
N GLU A 38 2.87 15.76 0.87
CA GLU A 38 4.15 16.45 0.88
C GLU A 38 5.36 15.53 1.09
N LEU A 39 5.16 14.31 1.60
CA LEU A 39 6.21 13.32 1.81
C LEU A 39 6.43 12.40 0.58
N LEU A 40 5.62 12.52 -0.49
CA LEU A 40 5.62 11.62 -1.64
C LEU A 40 6.50 12.08 -2.81
N PRO A 41 7.01 11.17 -3.68
CA PRO A 41 8.04 11.45 -4.70
C PRO A 41 7.58 12.21 -5.93
N ASP A 42 6.27 12.38 -6.07
CA ASP A 42 5.68 13.25 -7.07
C ASP A 42 5.23 14.53 -6.37
N ASN A 43 5.05 15.62 -7.13
CA ASN A 43 4.52 16.87 -6.56
C ASN A 43 3.20 16.63 -5.81
N GLN A 44 3.02 17.34 -4.70
CA GLN A 44 1.86 17.20 -3.80
C GLN A 44 0.54 17.22 -4.58
N GLU A 45 0.41 18.19 -5.50
CA GLU A 45 -0.78 18.39 -6.32
C GLU A 45 -1.15 17.13 -7.14
N LYS A 46 -0.18 16.42 -7.71
CA LYS A 46 -0.43 15.20 -8.47
C LYS A 46 -0.92 14.07 -7.57
N SER A 47 -0.35 13.91 -6.38
CA SER A 47 -0.81 12.92 -5.40
C SER A 47 -2.26 13.17 -4.98
N GLU A 48 -2.60 14.44 -4.69
CA GLU A 48 -3.95 14.87 -4.34
C GLU A 48 -4.95 14.66 -5.50
N ARG A 49 -4.57 15.04 -6.72
CA ARG A 49 -5.39 14.82 -7.92
C ARG A 49 -5.69 13.34 -8.14
N VAL A 50 -4.69 12.47 -7.99
CA VAL A 50 -4.85 11.02 -8.10
C VAL A 50 -5.78 10.48 -7.01
N PHE A 51 -5.65 10.97 -5.78
CA PHE A 51 -6.49 10.58 -4.65
C PHE A 51 -7.96 10.99 -4.86
N GLU A 52 -8.22 12.23 -5.28
CA GLU A 52 -9.58 12.69 -5.56
C GLU A 52 -10.19 11.97 -6.77
N ALA A 53 -9.41 11.73 -7.83
CA ALA A 53 -9.87 10.93 -8.96
C ALA A 53 -10.27 9.50 -8.53
N ALA A 54 -9.51 8.87 -7.63
CA ALA A 54 -9.84 7.56 -7.09
C ALA A 54 -11.12 7.59 -6.22
N LYS A 55 -11.35 8.65 -5.44
CA LYS A 55 -12.60 8.84 -4.67
C LYS A 55 -13.80 8.96 -5.59
N GLU A 56 -13.72 9.78 -6.64
CA GLU A 56 -14.80 9.94 -7.60
C GLU A 56 -15.09 8.65 -8.37
N GLU A 57 -14.05 7.90 -8.74
CA GLU A 57 -14.20 6.58 -9.37
C GLU A 57 -14.87 5.56 -8.44
N LEU A 58 -14.50 5.53 -7.16
CA LEU A 58 -15.17 4.70 -6.14
C LEU A 58 -16.63 5.10 -5.95
N LYS A 59 -16.94 6.40 -5.88
CA LYS A 59 -18.32 6.90 -5.76
C LYS A 59 -19.14 6.54 -6.99
N ALA A 60 -18.58 6.62 -8.19
CA ALA A 60 -19.25 6.21 -9.41
C ALA A 60 -19.54 4.70 -9.44
N THR A 61 -18.61 3.89 -8.93
CA THR A 61 -18.73 2.43 -8.88
C THR A 61 -19.74 1.96 -7.84
N LEU A 62 -19.63 2.48 -6.61
CA LEU A 62 -20.48 2.09 -5.47
C LEU A 62 -21.80 2.86 -5.40
N LYS A 63 -21.94 3.98 -6.14
CA LYS A 63 -22.96 5.02 -5.92
C LYS A 63 -22.80 5.72 -4.57
N CYS A 64 -23.45 6.87 -4.40
CA CYS A 64 -23.29 7.74 -3.23
C CYS A 64 -23.65 7.05 -1.90
N ALA A 65 -24.85 6.47 -1.78
CA ALA A 65 -25.29 5.86 -0.52
C ALA A 65 -24.42 4.65 -0.10
N PRO A 66 -24.11 3.68 -0.99
CA PRO A 66 -23.28 2.55 -0.60
C PRO A 66 -21.82 2.94 -0.30
N TYR A 67 -21.28 3.98 -0.95
CA TYR A 67 -19.93 4.48 -0.66
C TYR A 67 -19.75 4.89 0.82
N TYR A 68 -20.73 5.59 1.41
CA TYR A 68 -20.67 6.07 2.79
C TYR A 68 -21.22 5.06 3.81
N LEU A 69 -22.23 4.28 3.44
CA LEU A 69 -22.99 3.46 4.40
C LEU A 69 -22.50 2.02 4.48
N LEU A 70 -21.88 1.48 3.44
CA LEU A 70 -21.40 0.10 3.48
C LEU A 70 -20.12 -0.04 4.29
N ARG A 71 -20.05 -1.16 5.01
CA ARG A 71 -18.83 -1.60 5.67
C ARG A 71 -17.71 -1.78 4.64
N TRP A 72 -16.47 -1.45 5.02
CA TRP A 72 -15.28 -1.62 4.19
C TRP A 72 -15.25 -2.93 3.37
N ARG A 73 -15.47 -4.09 4.02
CA ARG A 73 -15.44 -5.38 3.32
C ARG A 73 -16.50 -5.50 2.22
N SER A 74 -17.71 -4.99 2.48
CA SER A 74 -18.79 -4.99 1.50
C SER A 74 -18.46 -4.09 0.31
N ARG A 75 -17.88 -2.91 0.57
CA ARG A 75 -17.40 -2.00 -0.50
C ARG A 75 -16.34 -2.66 -1.37
N VAL A 76 -15.35 -3.33 -0.76
CA VAL A 76 -14.33 -4.07 -1.50
C VAL A 76 -14.97 -5.18 -2.34
N ASN A 77 -15.89 -5.97 -1.77
CA ASN A 77 -16.54 -7.04 -2.51
C ASN A 77 -17.36 -6.50 -3.70
N GLU A 78 -18.10 -5.40 -3.53
CA GLU A 78 -18.85 -4.77 -4.62
C GLU A 78 -17.93 -4.21 -5.71
N VAL A 79 -16.85 -3.53 -5.33
CA VAL A 79 -15.85 -2.99 -6.27
C VAL A 79 -15.16 -4.13 -7.04
N MET A 80 -14.91 -5.26 -6.40
CA MET A 80 -14.33 -6.46 -7.04
C MET A 80 -15.35 -7.24 -7.88
N ALA A 81 -16.64 -7.15 -7.55
CA ALA A 81 -17.74 -7.82 -8.28
C ALA A 81 -18.37 -6.96 -9.38
N ALA A 82 -18.06 -5.65 -9.42
CA ALA A 82 -18.44 -4.76 -10.51
C ALA A 82 -18.01 -5.37 -11.86
N PRO A 83 -18.75 -5.11 -12.96
CA PRO A 83 -18.53 -5.75 -14.25
C PRO A 83 -17.19 -5.33 -14.86
N ASN A 84 -16.12 -5.94 -14.36
CA ASN A 84 -14.76 -5.89 -14.86
C ASN A 84 -14.41 -7.31 -15.31
N ARG A 85 -15.30 -7.87 -16.15
CA ARG A 85 -15.45 -9.32 -16.39
C ARG A 85 -14.34 -9.96 -17.21
N GLU A 86 -13.32 -9.22 -17.61
CA GLU A 86 -12.30 -9.77 -18.49
C GLU A 86 -10.90 -9.33 -18.08
N ALA A 87 -10.03 -10.30 -17.78
CA ALA A 87 -8.60 -10.11 -17.59
C ALA A 87 -7.92 -9.41 -18.81
N THR A 88 -8.60 -9.40 -19.97
CA THR A 88 -8.23 -8.73 -21.22
C THR A 88 -8.68 -7.27 -21.32
N ALA A 89 -9.47 -6.74 -20.37
CA ALA A 89 -9.89 -5.33 -20.37
C ALA A 89 -8.67 -4.41 -20.36
N ALA A 90 -8.61 -3.43 -21.26
CA ALA A 90 -7.45 -2.54 -21.40
C ALA A 90 -7.17 -1.77 -20.09
N TRP A 91 -5.89 -1.58 -19.77
CA TRP A 91 -5.49 -0.64 -18.72
C TRP A 91 -5.94 0.76 -19.12
N LYS A 92 -6.55 1.49 -18.18
CA LYS A 92 -7.12 2.81 -18.45
C LYS A 92 -6.32 3.87 -17.73
N ASP A 93 -5.80 4.84 -18.48
CA ASP A 93 -5.12 5.98 -17.87
C ASP A 93 -6.07 6.76 -16.96
N GLY A 94 -5.57 7.22 -15.80
CA GLY A 94 -6.36 7.93 -14.79
C GLY A 94 -7.47 7.13 -14.08
N LYS A 95 -7.61 5.81 -14.31
CA LYS A 95 -8.61 4.95 -13.65
C LYS A 95 -7.99 4.00 -12.63
N VAL A 96 -7.56 4.57 -11.51
CA VAL A 96 -6.78 3.87 -10.47
C VAL A 96 -7.58 2.73 -9.82
N VAL A 97 -8.87 2.91 -9.57
CA VAL A 97 -9.70 1.89 -8.91
C VAL A 97 -9.94 0.73 -9.88
N HIS A 98 -10.28 1.02 -11.13
CA HIS A 98 -10.42 0.01 -12.17
C HIS A 98 -9.13 -0.79 -12.37
N ASN A 99 -8.00 -0.12 -12.53
CA ASN A 99 -6.70 -0.80 -12.70
C ASN A 99 -6.33 -1.62 -11.44
N GLY A 100 -6.61 -1.10 -10.25
CA GLY A 100 -6.40 -1.79 -8.98
C GLY A 100 -7.26 -3.04 -8.81
N THR A 101 -8.55 -2.99 -9.19
CA THR A 101 -9.43 -4.17 -9.18
C THR A 101 -8.97 -5.24 -10.15
N LYS A 102 -8.59 -4.84 -11.38
CA LYS A 102 -8.05 -5.74 -12.38
C LYS A 102 -6.80 -6.45 -11.86
N LEU A 103 -5.83 -5.71 -11.33
CA LEU A 103 -4.62 -6.28 -10.74
C LEU A 103 -4.95 -7.22 -9.57
N GLY A 104 -5.89 -6.83 -8.70
CA GLY A 104 -6.32 -7.64 -7.57
C GLY A 104 -6.98 -8.97 -7.98
N ASN A 105 -7.73 -8.98 -9.09
CA ASN A 105 -8.30 -10.20 -9.66
C ASN A 105 -7.21 -11.10 -10.27
N MET A 106 -6.27 -10.53 -11.03
CA MET A 106 -5.13 -11.27 -11.59
C MET A 106 -4.31 -11.96 -10.50
N LEU A 107 -4.04 -11.26 -9.38
CA LEU A 107 -3.32 -11.82 -8.24
C LEU A 107 -4.09 -12.95 -7.52
N ARG A 108 -5.40 -13.06 -7.73
CA ARG A 108 -6.28 -14.07 -7.10
C ARG A 108 -6.51 -15.30 -7.97
N GLU A 109 -6.50 -15.14 -9.29
CA GLU A 109 -6.90 -16.16 -10.27
C GLU A 109 -5.75 -16.99 -10.85
N GLU A 110 -4.49 -16.69 -10.48
CA GLU A 110 -3.31 -17.46 -10.91
C GLU A 110 -3.48 -18.96 -10.57
N PRO A 111 -3.49 -19.87 -11.57
CA PRO A 111 -3.83 -21.27 -11.36
C PRO A 111 -2.58 -22.13 -11.12
N THR A 112 -2.31 -22.56 -9.88
CA THR A 112 -1.27 -23.56 -9.60
C THR A 112 -1.70 -24.66 -8.62
N ARG A 113 -0.94 -25.77 -8.62
CA ARG A 113 -1.28 -27.06 -7.98
C ARG A 113 -1.24 -27.06 -6.44
N ASP A 114 -0.80 -25.96 -5.80
CA ASP A 114 -0.69 -25.84 -4.34
C ASP A 114 -1.06 -24.42 -3.86
N GLY A 115 -2.33 -24.24 -3.50
CA GLY A 115 -2.92 -22.92 -3.20
C GLY A 115 -2.33 -22.21 -1.97
N ASP A 116 -1.77 -22.95 -1.01
CA ASP A 116 -1.14 -22.36 0.17
C ASP A 116 0.25 -21.80 -0.15
N SER A 117 1.04 -22.51 -0.96
CA SER A 117 2.36 -22.06 -1.42
C SER A 117 2.26 -20.81 -2.30
N GLN A 118 1.30 -20.77 -3.21
CA GLN A 118 1.08 -19.60 -4.06
C GLN A 118 0.63 -18.39 -3.25
N ARG A 119 -0.32 -18.57 -2.33
CA ARG A 119 -0.78 -17.50 -1.46
C ARG A 119 0.37 -16.93 -0.64
N GLU A 120 1.26 -17.77 -0.13
CA GLU A 120 2.49 -17.33 0.53
C GLU A 120 3.35 -16.46 -0.41
N GLN A 121 3.60 -16.90 -1.64
CA GLN A 121 4.40 -16.17 -2.63
C GLN A 121 3.78 -14.83 -3.03
N THR A 122 2.47 -14.78 -3.26
CA THR A 122 1.75 -13.53 -3.56
C THR A 122 1.87 -12.53 -2.41
N TRP A 123 1.64 -12.99 -1.18
CA TRP A 123 1.79 -12.10 -0.01
C TRP A 123 3.24 -11.67 0.20
N LYS A 124 4.21 -12.55 -0.06
CA LYS A 124 5.63 -12.21 -0.01
C LYS A 124 5.95 -11.12 -1.03
N LEU A 125 5.58 -11.30 -2.29
CA LEU A 125 5.80 -10.32 -3.35
C LEU A 125 5.19 -8.95 -2.97
N LEU A 126 3.95 -8.94 -2.46
CA LEU A 126 3.32 -7.70 -2.01
C LEU A 126 4.06 -7.09 -0.82
N ALA A 127 4.51 -7.89 0.15
CA ALA A 127 5.26 -7.40 1.31
C ALA A 127 6.59 -6.78 0.88
N ASP A 128 7.33 -7.45 -0.01
CA ASP A 128 8.59 -6.97 -0.57
C ASP A 128 8.34 -5.67 -1.36
N LEU A 129 7.35 -5.63 -2.25
CA LEU A 129 6.96 -4.43 -3.02
C LEU A 129 6.67 -3.23 -2.12
N TRP A 130 5.82 -3.38 -1.11
CA TRP A 130 5.48 -2.27 -0.22
C TRP A 130 6.65 -1.84 0.65
N THR A 131 7.53 -2.76 1.03
CA THR A 131 8.74 -2.46 1.79
C THR A 131 9.72 -1.66 0.93
N GLU A 132 10.00 -2.15 -0.28
CA GLU A 132 10.87 -1.47 -1.25
C GLU A 132 10.32 -0.09 -1.62
N LEU A 133 9.02 0.02 -1.89
CA LEU A 133 8.38 1.29 -2.18
C LEU A 133 8.54 2.27 -1.03
N LEU A 134 8.36 1.83 0.22
CA LEU A 134 8.48 2.72 1.36
C LEU A 134 9.92 3.21 1.57
N VAL A 135 10.90 2.30 1.46
CA VAL A 135 12.32 2.67 1.52
C VAL A 135 12.68 3.62 0.38
N TYR A 136 12.13 3.39 -0.80
CA TYR A 136 12.32 4.26 -1.95
C TYR A 136 11.72 5.66 -1.75
N ILE A 137 10.50 5.76 -1.22
CA ILE A 137 9.85 7.04 -0.92
C ILE A 137 10.67 7.80 0.13
N ALA A 138 11.14 7.10 1.17
CA ALA A 138 11.94 7.67 2.25
C ALA A 138 13.31 8.19 1.76
N ARG A 139 13.89 7.60 0.71
CA ARG A 139 15.23 7.95 0.19
C ARG A 139 15.25 9.23 -0.66
N SER A 140 14.37 10.19 -0.38
CA SER A 140 14.33 11.42 -1.17
C SER A 140 15.43 12.40 -0.77
N SER A 141 16.24 12.80 -1.74
CA SER A 141 17.14 13.95 -1.63
C SER A 141 16.58 15.20 -2.32
N ASP A 142 15.36 15.13 -2.84
CA ASP A 142 14.65 16.28 -3.41
C ASP A 142 14.41 17.34 -2.31
N GLU A 143 14.77 18.58 -2.58
CA GLU A 143 14.71 19.70 -1.65
C GLU A 143 13.29 19.88 -1.09
N GLU A 144 12.26 19.80 -1.94
CA GLU A 144 10.85 19.90 -1.51
C GLU A 144 10.50 18.82 -0.47
N ARG A 145 11.10 17.65 -0.59
CA ARG A 145 10.82 16.46 0.23
C ARG A 145 11.64 16.46 1.52
N VAL A 146 12.84 17.03 1.49
CA VAL A 146 13.60 17.37 2.70
C VAL A 146 12.81 18.39 3.53
N MET A 147 12.24 19.42 2.90
CA MET A 147 11.38 20.39 3.58
C MET A 147 10.10 19.74 4.13
N GLY A 148 9.49 18.81 3.39
CA GLY A 148 8.37 18.00 3.86
C GLY A 148 8.73 17.20 5.12
N HIS A 149 9.83 16.43 5.09
CA HIS A 149 10.30 15.70 6.26
C HIS A 149 10.65 16.61 7.44
N GLU A 150 11.27 17.77 7.21
CA GLU A 150 11.58 18.77 8.24
C GLU A 150 10.31 19.31 8.89
N SER A 151 9.30 19.70 8.10
CA SER A 151 8.04 20.23 8.62
C SER A 151 7.32 19.23 9.55
N VAL A 152 7.38 17.95 9.20
CA VAL A 152 6.77 16.86 9.97
C VAL A 152 7.64 16.49 11.18
N LEU A 153 8.97 16.61 11.11
CA LEU A 153 9.87 16.40 12.25
C LEU A 153 9.54 17.33 13.43
N VAL A 154 9.27 18.61 13.15
CA VAL A 154 8.94 19.60 14.19
C VAL A 154 7.64 19.23 14.93
N GLN A 155 6.77 18.43 14.31
CA GLN A 155 5.50 17.96 14.87
C GLN A 155 5.60 16.60 15.57
N GLY A 156 6.79 16.02 15.69
CA GLY A 156 7.03 14.72 16.32
C GLY A 156 7.51 13.61 15.36
N GLY A 157 7.53 13.90 14.05
CA GLY A 157 8.00 12.98 13.02
C GLY A 157 6.99 11.88 12.66
N GLU A 158 7.15 11.31 11.46
CA GLU A 158 6.40 10.15 10.98
C GLU A 158 7.32 8.92 10.85
N PHE A 159 6.76 7.72 10.71
CA PHE A 159 7.57 6.51 10.52
C PHE A 159 8.53 6.63 9.33
N ILE A 160 8.04 7.22 8.23
CA ILE A 160 8.83 7.45 7.03
C ILE A 160 9.97 8.45 7.23
N THR A 161 9.78 9.41 8.15
CA THR A 161 10.79 10.40 8.50
C THR A 161 11.97 9.76 9.23
N VAL A 162 11.72 8.75 10.07
CA VAL A 162 12.78 7.94 10.69
C VAL A 162 13.55 7.15 9.63
N LEU A 163 12.84 6.56 8.66
CA LEU A 163 13.49 5.84 7.55
C LEU A 163 14.33 6.79 6.69
N TRP A 164 13.84 7.99 6.39
CA TRP A 164 14.58 9.02 5.68
C TRP A 164 15.89 9.34 6.41
N ALA A 165 15.84 9.67 7.70
CA ALA A 165 17.01 9.97 8.51
C ALA A 165 18.05 8.83 8.50
N LEU A 166 17.60 7.58 8.62
CA LEU A 166 18.46 6.40 8.53
C LEU A 166 19.11 6.25 7.15
N THR A 167 18.35 6.40 6.07
CA THR A 167 18.88 6.28 4.70
C THR A 167 19.87 7.41 4.36
N THR A 168 19.60 8.63 4.83
CA THR A 168 20.49 9.78 4.70
C THR A 168 21.81 9.55 5.44
N HIS A 169 21.75 9.08 6.69
CA HIS A 169 22.94 8.84 7.51
C HIS A 169 23.80 7.66 6.98
N THR A 170 23.19 6.66 6.36
CA THR A 170 23.91 5.50 5.81
C THR A 170 24.48 5.73 4.40
N GLY A 171 24.31 6.93 3.82
CA GLY A 171 24.80 7.28 2.49
C GLY A 171 24.07 6.56 1.35
N ILE A 172 22.88 6.03 1.65
CA ILE A 172 22.05 5.30 0.68
C ILE A 172 21.33 6.35 -0.17
N THR A 173 21.88 6.76 -1.34
CA THR A 173 21.33 7.79 -2.29
C THR A 173 20.65 7.26 -3.58
N ARG A 174 19.44 7.72 -3.93
CA ARG A 174 18.65 7.12 -5.03
C ARG A 174 19.45 7.17 -6.35
N PRO A 175 19.43 6.12 -7.20
CA PRO A 175 20.05 6.22 -8.52
C PRO A 175 19.39 7.37 -9.30
N GLU A 176 20.21 8.17 -9.98
CA GLU A 176 19.76 9.27 -10.82
C GLU A 176 18.86 8.74 -11.96
N LYS A 177 17.87 9.56 -12.35
CA LYS A 177 16.84 9.21 -13.33
C LYS A 177 17.35 9.28 -14.76
#